data_AF-A0A0B6YMK4-F1
#
_entry.id   AF-A0A0B6YMK4-F1
#
_cell.length_a   1.000
_cell.length_b   1.000
_cell.length_c   1.000
_cell.angle_alpha   90.00
_cell.angle_beta   90.00
_cell.angle_gamma   90.00
#
_symmetry.space_group_name_H-M   'P 1'
#
loop_
_entity.id
_entity.type
_entity.pdbx_description
1 polymer ?
#
loop_
_entity_poly.entity_id
_entity_poly.type
_entity_poly.pdbx_seq_one_letter_code
_entity_poly.pdbx_strand_id
1 'polypeptide(L)'
;KQFGALQLISSDLDERADPELLKKCADFFLENGQYDKAVDLLAIGRKYWEAVAICMEQTVEITEDLAEKLTPDKEFVNDSTARFKILEAIGEVCMHQGAYHLATKKFTQAGNKIKAMKALLKSGDTEKIVFFAGVSRQKEIYVMAANYLQSLDWRKDPEIMKNIIAFYTKGRALDALASFYDACAQVEIDEYQNYDKAIGALGEAFKCLSKAKQDDPMMQEDRLEALKHTMATIKKFVMARRLYQENPEDAIKQCQVLLEEKEIDSAVRIGDIYGFMIEHFASTQRWKAAHAHMKELQSHLPGIHLGYYVNVNTVEAIHTALSLPMDKNFKNDNSNGFRLGGGDNEGEPGEFVEEEVIEDMYNGGV
;
A
#
# COMPACT_ATOMS: atom_id res chain seq x y z
N LYS A 1 -25.62 19.63 -50.82
CA LYS A 1 -25.08 18.77 -51.90
C LYS A 1 -23.56 18.79 -52.02
N GLN A 2 -22.84 19.85 -51.63
CA GLN A 2 -21.36 19.88 -51.62
C GLN A 2 -20.71 19.11 -50.44
N PHE A 3 -21.46 18.89 -49.35
CA PHE A 3 -21.02 18.18 -48.14
C PHE A 3 -20.52 16.75 -48.38
N GLY A 4 -21.29 15.94 -49.13
CA GLY A 4 -20.93 14.54 -49.37
C GLY A 4 -19.74 14.37 -50.32
N ALA A 5 -19.56 15.29 -51.28
CA ALA A 5 -18.44 15.26 -52.21
C ALA A 5 -17.13 15.61 -51.52
N LEU A 6 -17.11 16.64 -50.66
CA LEU A 6 -15.92 17.00 -49.89
C LEU A 6 -15.56 15.91 -48.88
N GLN A 7 -16.56 15.27 -48.27
CA GLN A 7 -16.38 14.18 -47.31
C GLN A 7 -15.81 12.90 -47.95
N LEU A 8 -16.16 12.62 -49.22
CA LEU A 8 -15.58 11.54 -50.02
C LEU A 8 -14.16 11.86 -50.49
N ILE A 9 -13.89 13.12 -50.85
CA ILE A 9 -12.54 13.54 -51.27
C ILE A 9 -11.60 13.56 -50.06
N SER A 10 -12.07 14.00 -48.88
CA SER A 10 -11.26 14.05 -47.68
C SER A 10 -10.89 12.67 -47.12
N SER A 11 -11.72 11.65 -47.35
CA SER A 11 -11.39 10.27 -46.93
C SER A 11 -10.27 9.64 -47.76
N ASP A 12 -9.97 10.20 -48.94
CA ASP A 12 -8.88 9.75 -49.81
C ASP A 12 -7.60 10.59 -49.63
N LEU A 13 -7.59 11.59 -48.74
CA LEU A 13 -6.41 12.41 -48.47
C LEU A 13 -5.45 11.67 -47.53
N ASP A 14 -4.21 11.54 -47.98
CA ASP A 14 -3.11 10.91 -47.22
C ASP A 14 -1.99 11.93 -46.93
N GLU A 15 -0.89 11.44 -46.35
CA GLU A 15 0.29 12.26 -46.01
C GLU A 15 0.98 12.92 -47.22
N ARG A 16 0.59 12.57 -48.45
CA ARG A 16 1.14 13.15 -49.69
C ARG A 16 0.34 14.36 -50.16
N ALA A 17 -0.83 14.60 -49.59
CA ALA A 17 -1.65 15.75 -49.90
C ALA A 17 -0.98 17.06 -49.42
N ASP A 18 -1.31 18.17 -50.09
CA ASP A 18 -0.80 19.50 -49.71
C ASP A 18 -1.20 19.83 -48.26
N PRO A 19 -0.24 20.13 -47.36
CA PRO A 19 -0.53 20.50 -45.98
C PRO A 19 -1.51 21.67 -45.82
N GLU A 20 -1.54 22.61 -46.77
CA GLU A 20 -2.48 23.73 -46.71
C GLU A 20 -3.91 23.30 -47.08
N LEU A 21 -4.04 22.34 -48.00
CA LEU A 21 -5.33 21.72 -48.33
C LEU A 21 -5.86 20.92 -47.14
N LEU A 22 -5.01 20.09 -46.53
CA LEU A 22 -5.35 19.32 -45.33
C LEU A 22 -5.86 20.22 -44.21
N LYS A 23 -5.20 21.36 -43.98
CA LYS A 23 -5.66 22.35 -42.99
C LYS A 23 -7.03 22.93 -43.33
N LYS A 24 -7.26 23.37 -44.57
CA LYS A 24 -8.56 23.92 -44.99
C LYS A 24 -9.69 22.89 -44.84
N CYS A 25 -9.42 21.63 -45.14
CA CYS A 25 -10.37 20.54 -44.92
C CYS A 25 -10.63 20.31 -43.43
N ALA A 26 -9.60 20.33 -42.58
CA ALA A 26 -9.76 20.21 -41.14
C ALA A 26 -10.58 21.36 -40.54
N ASP A 27 -10.29 22.60 -40.92
CA ASP A 27 -11.03 23.79 -40.48
C ASP A 27 -12.51 23.67 -40.87
N PHE A 28 -12.81 23.22 -42.09
CA PHE A 28 -14.17 22.94 -42.53
C PHE A 28 -14.85 21.90 -41.64
N PHE A 29 -14.19 20.78 -41.32
CA PHE A 29 -14.80 19.77 -40.44
C PHE A 29 -15.00 20.28 -39.01
N LEU A 30 -14.09 21.11 -38.51
CA LEU A 30 -14.17 21.73 -37.19
C LEU A 30 -15.36 22.70 -37.08
N GLU A 31 -15.54 23.58 -38.07
CA GLU A 31 -16.70 24.49 -38.14
C GLU A 31 -18.04 23.75 -38.23
N ASN A 32 -18.03 22.52 -38.76
CA ASN A 32 -19.20 21.67 -38.91
C ASN A 32 -19.36 20.63 -37.79
N GLY A 33 -18.59 20.75 -36.70
CA GLY A 33 -18.70 19.88 -35.51
C GLY A 33 -18.23 18.44 -35.72
N GLN A 34 -17.50 18.14 -36.79
CA GLN A 34 -16.93 16.81 -37.07
C GLN A 34 -15.50 16.74 -36.56
N TYR A 35 -15.33 16.82 -35.24
CA TYR A 35 -14.03 16.97 -34.59
C TYR A 35 -13.09 15.78 -34.85
N ASP A 36 -13.58 14.54 -34.85
CA ASP A 36 -12.76 13.35 -35.09
C ASP A 36 -12.01 13.40 -36.42
N LYS A 37 -12.72 13.82 -37.48
CA LYS A 37 -12.14 13.95 -38.83
C LYS A 37 -11.22 15.15 -38.95
N ALA A 38 -11.56 16.26 -38.28
CA ALA A 38 -10.69 17.42 -38.24
C ALA A 38 -9.34 17.06 -37.60
N VAL A 39 -9.37 16.36 -36.46
CA VAL A 39 -8.16 15.88 -35.77
C VAL A 39 -7.36 14.91 -36.62
N ASP A 40 -8.01 13.94 -37.29
CA ASP A 40 -7.31 12.97 -38.15
C ASP A 40 -6.58 13.67 -39.33
N LEU A 41 -7.25 14.63 -39.99
CA LEU A 41 -6.63 15.42 -41.05
C LEU A 41 -5.50 16.33 -40.55
N LEU A 42 -5.64 16.92 -39.36
CA LEU A 42 -4.57 17.71 -38.74
C LEU A 42 -3.38 16.83 -38.36
N ALA A 43 -3.61 15.60 -37.91
CA ALA A 43 -2.56 14.63 -37.61
C ALA A 43 -1.78 14.26 -38.88
N ILE A 44 -2.49 13.91 -39.97
CA ILE A 44 -1.89 13.65 -41.29
C ILE A 44 -1.12 14.88 -41.80
N GLY A 45 -1.68 16.08 -41.64
CA GLY A 45 -1.05 17.35 -42.00
C GLY A 45 0.07 17.81 -41.05
N ARG A 46 0.46 16.97 -40.07
CA ARG A 46 1.52 17.22 -39.09
C ARG A 46 1.29 18.47 -38.22
N LYS A 47 0.04 18.87 -38.04
CA LYS A 47 -0.43 19.96 -37.17
C LYS A 47 -0.75 19.44 -35.76
N TYR A 48 0.21 18.75 -35.16
CA TYR A 48 0.01 17.98 -33.92
C TYR A 48 -0.53 18.81 -32.75
N TRP A 49 -0.03 20.02 -32.54
CA TRP A 49 -0.48 20.87 -31.42
C TRP A 49 -1.94 21.31 -31.55
N GLU A 50 -2.36 21.69 -32.76
CA GLU A 50 -3.75 22.05 -33.05
C GLU A 50 -4.67 20.83 -32.83
N ALA A 51 -4.25 19.66 -33.33
CA ALA A 51 -4.98 18.41 -33.16
C ALA A 51 -5.14 18.01 -31.68
N VAL A 52 -4.05 18.03 -30.90
CA VAL A 52 -4.06 17.69 -29.47
C VAL A 52 -4.93 18.67 -28.66
N ALA A 53 -4.90 19.96 -28.99
CA ALA A 53 -5.77 20.95 -28.34
C ALA A 53 -7.25 20.63 -28.55
N ILE A 54 -7.64 20.26 -29.78
CA ILE A 54 -9.02 19.86 -30.09
C ILE A 54 -9.39 18.59 -29.31
N CYS A 55 -8.50 17.60 -29.18
CA CYS A 55 -8.75 16.41 -28.37
C CYS A 55 -9.06 16.74 -26.90
N MET A 56 -8.39 17.75 -26.36
CA MET A 56 -8.64 18.22 -24.99
C MET A 56 -9.94 19.00 -24.87
N GLU A 57 -10.14 20.01 -25.74
CA GLU A 57 -11.25 20.97 -25.65
C GLU A 57 -12.59 20.36 -26.04
N GLN A 58 -12.61 19.52 -27.07
CA GLN A 58 -13.81 18.89 -27.62
C GLN A 58 -13.97 17.44 -27.19
N THR A 59 -13.11 16.96 -26.28
CA THR A 59 -13.15 15.59 -25.73
C THR A 59 -13.10 14.49 -26.81
N VAL A 60 -12.39 14.72 -27.92
CA VAL A 60 -12.14 13.69 -28.94
C VAL A 60 -11.24 12.61 -28.35
N GLU A 61 -11.73 11.38 -28.29
CA GLU A 61 -11.02 10.25 -27.71
C GLU A 61 -9.72 9.95 -28.46
N ILE A 62 -8.61 9.87 -27.74
CA ILE A 62 -7.33 9.45 -28.31
C ILE A 62 -7.27 7.92 -28.30
N THR A 63 -7.61 7.33 -29.44
CA THR A 63 -7.42 5.89 -29.71
C THR A 63 -5.94 5.55 -29.95
N GLU A 64 -5.57 4.27 -29.92
CA GLU A 64 -4.18 3.87 -30.22
C GLU A 64 -3.70 4.34 -31.60
N ASP A 65 -4.54 4.17 -32.63
CA ASP A 65 -4.24 4.60 -34.00
C ASP A 65 -3.99 6.11 -34.07
N LEU A 66 -4.90 6.89 -33.47
CA LEU A 66 -4.77 8.34 -33.45
C LEU A 66 -3.52 8.78 -32.65
N ALA A 67 -3.23 8.11 -31.54
CA ALA A 67 -2.03 8.39 -30.74
C ALA A 67 -0.73 8.14 -31.53
N GLU A 68 -0.68 7.12 -32.39
CA GLU A 68 0.46 6.89 -33.27
C GLU A 68 0.53 7.94 -34.39
N LYS A 69 -0.59 8.30 -35.04
CA LYS A 69 -0.63 9.39 -36.04
C LYS A 69 -0.21 10.75 -35.47
N LEU A 70 -0.57 11.04 -34.22
CA LEU A 70 -0.19 12.26 -33.52
C LEU A 70 1.26 12.23 -33.03
N THR A 71 1.93 11.08 -33.06
CA THR A 71 3.33 10.96 -32.65
C THR A 71 4.21 11.34 -33.83
N PRO A 72 5.04 12.41 -33.74
CA PRO A 72 5.93 12.78 -34.83
C PRO A 72 6.90 11.63 -35.20
N ASP A 73 7.55 11.67 -36.35
CA ASP A 73 8.68 10.77 -36.58
C ASP A 73 9.94 11.27 -35.90
N LYS A 74 10.87 10.35 -35.57
CA LYS A 74 12.19 10.70 -35.02
C LYS A 74 13.02 11.53 -36.01
N GLU A 75 12.80 11.35 -37.32
CA GLU A 75 13.51 12.06 -38.39
C GLU A 75 12.83 13.38 -38.79
N PHE A 76 11.55 13.56 -38.46
CA PHE A 76 10.78 14.72 -38.88
C PHE A 76 11.08 15.99 -38.05
N VAL A 77 11.43 15.82 -36.79
CA VAL A 77 11.72 16.93 -35.87
C VAL A 77 13.20 16.88 -35.49
N ASN A 78 14.02 17.76 -36.08
CA ASN A 78 15.44 17.89 -35.72
C ASN A 78 15.66 18.25 -34.24
N ASP A 79 14.61 18.79 -33.58
CA ASP A 79 14.59 19.09 -32.15
C ASP A 79 13.85 17.99 -31.36
N SER A 80 14.62 17.09 -30.76
CA SER A 80 14.11 16.07 -29.83
C SER A 80 13.25 16.66 -28.70
N THR A 81 13.50 17.91 -28.30
CA THR A 81 12.76 18.58 -27.22
C THR A 81 11.33 18.89 -27.62
N ALA A 82 11.11 19.45 -28.81
CA ALA A 82 9.78 19.71 -29.34
C ALA A 82 8.97 18.41 -29.50
N ARG A 83 9.61 17.33 -29.93
CA ARG A 83 9.00 15.99 -29.98
C ARG A 83 8.54 15.52 -28.60
N PHE A 84 9.39 15.61 -27.58
CA PHE A 84 9.02 15.19 -26.22
C PHE A 84 7.84 15.98 -25.67
N LYS A 85 7.79 17.30 -25.91
CA LYS A 85 6.66 18.13 -25.48
C LYS A 85 5.32 17.71 -26.11
N ILE A 86 5.31 17.35 -27.39
CA ILE A 86 4.09 16.84 -28.06
C ILE A 86 3.66 15.51 -27.44
N LEU A 87 4.61 14.58 -27.24
CA LEU A 87 4.33 13.29 -26.60
C LEU A 87 3.79 13.44 -25.18
N GLU A 88 4.34 14.37 -24.40
CA GLU A 88 3.80 14.71 -23.09
C GLU A 88 2.38 15.26 -23.18
N ALA A 89 2.10 16.19 -24.12
CA ALA A 89 0.77 16.75 -24.30
C ALA A 89 -0.28 15.68 -24.66
N ILE A 90 0.06 14.74 -25.56
CA ILE A 90 -0.79 13.60 -25.89
C ILE A 90 -1.05 12.76 -24.62
N GLY A 91 0.00 12.50 -23.83
CA GLY A 91 -0.10 11.78 -22.57
C GLY A 91 -1.02 12.47 -21.55
N GLU A 92 -0.97 13.80 -21.44
CA GLU A 92 -1.86 14.57 -20.55
C GLU A 92 -3.33 14.48 -20.98
N VAL A 93 -3.61 14.54 -22.29
CA VAL A 93 -4.98 14.35 -22.78
C VAL A 93 -5.46 12.92 -22.49
N CYS A 94 -4.61 11.91 -22.71
CA CYS A 94 -4.94 10.52 -22.36
C CYS A 94 -5.20 10.35 -20.85
N MET A 95 -4.44 11.04 -19.99
CA MET A 95 -4.69 11.06 -18.54
C MET A 95 -6.06 11.64 -18.20
N HIS A 96 -6.43 12.75 -18.84
CA HIS A 96 -7.73 13.41 -18.64
C HIS A 96 -8.89 12.52 -19.11
N GLN A 97 -8.68 11.75 -20.18
CA GLN A 97 -9.67 10.81 -20.72
C GLN A 97 -9.74 9.47 -19.95
N GLY A 98 -8.86 9.24 -18.99
CA GLY A 98 -8.77 7.96 -18.26
C GLY A 98 -8.06 6.83 -19.02
N ALA A 99 -7.46 7.13 -20.18
CA ALA A 99 -6.68 6.19 -21.00
C ALA A 99 -5.25 6.01 -20.44
N TYR A 100 -5.15 5.51 -19.21
CA TYR A 100 -3.91 5.51 -18.43
C TYR A 100 -2.76 4.67 -19.03
N HIS A 101 -3.05 3.55 -19.69
CA HIS A 101 -2.01 2.76 -20.36
C HIS A 101 -1.41 3.47 -21.57
N LEU A 102 -2.26 4.15 -22.36
CA LEU A 102 -1.81 4.93 -23.49
C LEU A 102 -1.01 6.15 -23.02
N ALA A 103 -1.47 6.83 -21.97
CA ALA A 103 -0.71 7.89 -21.31
C ALA A 103 0.68 7.41 -20.87
N THR A 104 0.75 6.24 -20.22
CA THR A 104 2.02 5.62 -19.79
C THR A 104 2.97 5.41 -20.98
N LYS A 105 2.46 4.85 -22.09
CA LYS A 105 3.25 4.62 -23.32
C LYS A 105 3.82 5.94 -23.84
N LYS A 106 2.99 6.99 -23.95
CA LYS A 106 3.40 8.30 -24.48
C LYS A 106 4.37 9.02 -23.55
N PHE A 107 4.15 9.02 -22.24
CA PHE A 107 5.12 9.57 -21.28
C PHE A 107 6.46 8.81 -21.27
N THR A 108 6.43 7.49 -21.44
CA THR A 108 7.66 6.69 -21.56
C THR A 108 8.43 7.04 -22.85
N GLN A 109 7.73 7.19 -23.97
CA GLN A 109 8.32 7.65 -25.23
C GLN A 109 8.88 9.09 -25.13
N ALA A 110 8.25 9.94 -24.31
CA ALA A 110 8.74 11.29 -24.00
C ALA A 110 9.94 11.31 -23.04
N GLY A 111 10.32 10.15 -22.47
CA GLY A 111 11.36 10.05 -21.44
C GLY A 111 10.91 10.51 -20.03
N ASN A 112 9.65 10.93 -19.86
CA ASN A 112 9.12 11.36 -18.56
C ASN A 112 8.60 10.17 -17.75
N LYS A 113 9.54 9.46 -17.12
CA LYS A 113 9.21 8.25 -16.32
C LYS A 113 8.33 8.55 -15.11
N ILE A 114 8.42 9.74 -14.52
CA ILE A 114 7.59 10.12 -13.36
C ILE A 114 6.12 10.24 -13.76
N LYS A 115 5.82 10.94 -14.85
CA LYS A 115 4.44 11.02 -15.37
C LYS A 115 3.93 9.65 -15.82
N ALA A 116 4.78 8.84 -16.45
CA ALA A 116 4.44 7.46 -16.81
C ALA A 116 4.06 6.63 -15.58
N MET A 117 4.84 6.71 -14.49
CA MET A 117 4.50 6.03 -13.24
C MET A 117 3.19 6.56 -12.66
N LYS A 118 2.95 7.88 -12.63
CA LYS A 118 1.68 8.45 -12.16
C LYS A 118 0.48 7.92 -12.94
N ALA A 119 0.61 7.74 -14.26
CA ALA A 119 -0.42 7.15 -15.10
C ALA A 119 -0.67 5.68 -14.73
N LEU A 120 0.38 4.87 -14.58
CA LEU A 120 0.26 3.48 -14.14
C LEU A 120 -0.41 3.33 -12.77
N LEU A 121 -0.03 4.17 -11.80
CA LEU A 121 -0.65 4.15 -10.47
C LEU A 121 -2.17 4.39 -10.56
N LYS A 122 -2.61 5.29 -11.45
CA LYS A 122 -4.05 5.53 -11.67
C LYS A 122 -4.76 4.37 -12.38
N SER A 123 -4.05 3.58 -13.18
CA SER A 123 -4.64 2.41 -13.84
C SER A 123 -4.87 1.25 -12.88
N GLY A 124 -4.20 1.22 -11.73
CA GLY A 124 -4.28 0.12 -10.77
C GLY A 124 -3.66 -1.19 -11.26
N ASP A 125 -2.87 -1.14 -12.33
CA ASP A 125 -2.25 -2.34 -12.94
C ASP A 125 -0.96 -2.68 -12.17
N THR A 126 -1.12 -3.45 -11.10
CA THR A 126 -0.05 -3.78 -10.16
C THR A 126 1.14 -4.46 -10.85
N GLU A 127 0.89 -5.37 -11.80
CA GLU A 127 1.97 -6.06 -12.52
C GLU A 127 2.81 -5.06 -13.33
N LYS A 128 2.16 -4.16 -14.09
CA LYS A 128 2.88 -3.13 -14.85
C LYS A 128 3.58 -2.12 -13.94
N ILE A 129 3.01 -1.79 -12.78
CA ILE A 129 3.63 -0.90 -11.79
C ILE A 129 4.94 -1.51 -11.26
N VAL A 130 4.89 -2.76 -10.80
CA VAL A 130 6.05 -3.49 -10.28
C VAL A 130 7.13 -3.63 -11.36
N PHE A 131 6.74 -4.04 -12.56
CA PHE A 131 7.65 -4.15 -13.70
C PHE A 131 8.31 -2.80 -14.04
N PHE A 132 7.50 -1.74 -14.17
CA PHE A 132 7.98 -0.41 -14.54
C PHE A 132 8.94 0.17 -13.51
N ALA A 133 8.67 -0.04 -12.21
CA ALA A 133 9.57 0.35 -11.14
C ALA A 133 10.94 -0.35 -11.27
N GLY A 134 10.92 -1.68 -11.47
CA GLY A 134 12.13 -2.50 -11.62
C GLY A 134 13.02 -2.08 -12.79
N VAL A 135 12.43 -1.76 -13.95
CA VAL A 135 13.20 -1.32 -15.13
C VAL A 135 13.62 0.14 -15.07
N SER A 136 12.86 1.00 -14.38
CA SER A 136 13.11 2.44 -14.37
C SER A 136 14.34 2.83 -13.56
N ARG A 137 14.64 2.09 -12.48
CA ARG A 137 15.79 2.30 -11.58
C ARG A 137 15.94 3.73 -11.05
N GLN A 138 14.82 4.39 -10.72
CA GLN A 138 14.81 5.72 -10.13
C GLN A 138 14.21 5.67 -8.72
N LYS A 139 14.86 6.33 -7.76
CA LYS A 139 14.48 6.30 -6.34
C LYS A 139 13.02 6.72 -6.13
N GLU A 140 12.62 7.85 -6.72
CA GLU A 140 11.26 8.37 -6.61
C GLU A 140 10.20 7.38 -7.15
N ILE A 141 10.50 6.68 -8.24
CA ILE A 141 9.60 5.68 -8.84
C ILE A 141 9.43 4.48 -7.92
N TYR A 142 10.51 4.02 -7.28
CA TYR A 142 10.41 2.94 -6.28
C TYR A 142 9.52 3.36 -5.11
N VAL A 143 9.71 4.56 -4.56
CA VAL A 143 8.89 5.08 -3.46
C VAL A 143 7.42 5.18 -3.86
N MET A 144 7.13 5.68 -5.06
CA MET A 144 5.78 5.76 -5.61
C MET A 144 5.12 4.38 -5.73
N ALA A 145 5.84 3.39 -6.25
CA ALA A 145 5.34 2.02 -6.36
C ALA A 145 5.08 1.40 -4.99
N ALA A 146 6.02 1.53 -4.06
CA ALA A 146 5.88 1.01 -2.71
C ALA A 146 4.67 1.62 -1.96
N ASN A 147 4.49 2.94 -2.06
CA ASN A 147 3.34 3.64 -1.47
C ASN A 147 2.00 3.11 -2.02
N TYR A 148 1.95 2.83 -3.33
CA TYR A 148 0.76 2.23 -3.94
C TYR A 148 0.52 0.81 -3.42
N LEU A 149 1.56 -0.03 -3.40
CA LEU A 149 1.46 -1.40 -2.93
C LEU A 149 1.03 -1.49 -1.46
N GLN A 150 1.45 -0.55 -0.60
CA GLN A 150 1.00 -0.46 0.78
C GLN A 150 -0.52 -0.25 0.93
N SER A 151 -1.17 0.38 -0.06
CA SER A 151 -2.62 0.58 -0.04
C SER A 151 -3.43 -0.66 -0.43
N LEU A 152 -2.76 -1.70 -0.94
CA LEU A 152 -3.37 -2.99 -1.29
C LEU A 152 -3.43 -3.92 -0.07
N ASP A 153 -4.16 -5.02 -0.21
CA ASP A 153 -4.21 -6.09 0.80
C ASP A 153 -2.95 -6.97 0.75
N TRP A 154 -1.80 -6.38 1.12
CA TRP A 154 -0.49 -7.03 1.16
C TRP A 154 -0.41 -8.20 2.14
N ARG A 155 -1.40 -8.37 3.03
CA ARG A 155 -1.48 -9.49 3.97
C ARG A 155 -1.81 -10.81 3.26
N LYS A 156 -2.59 -10.75 2.17
CA LYS A 156 -2.99 -11.93 1.40
C LYS A 156 -1.93 -12.37 0.38
N ASP A 157 -1.01 -11.47 0.02
CA ASP A 157 -0.01 -11.72 -1.01
C ASP A 157 1.41 -11.37 -0.50
N PRO A 158 2.19 -12.39 -0.09
CA PRO A 158 3.57 -12.20 0.35
C PRO A 158 4.47 -11.54 -0.71
N GLU A 159 4.13 -11.65 -2.00
CA GLU A 159 4.90 -11.02 -3.07
C GLU A 159 4.73 -9.50 -3.08
N ILE A 160 3.54 -8.99 -2.74
CA ILE A 160 3.32 -7.55 -2.56
C ILE A 160 4.20 -7.03 -1.42
N MET A 161 4.22 -7.73 -0.28
CA MET A 161 5.07 -7.38 0.86
C MET A 161 6.56 -7.32 0.49
N LYS A 162 7.08 -8.35 -0.20
CA LYS A 162 8.47 -8.37 -0.68
C LYS A 162 8.78 -7.19 -1.60
N ASN A 163 7.87 -6.86 -2.51
CA ASN A 163 8.04 -5.74 -3.42
C ASN A 163 8.02 -4.38 -2.69
N ILE A 164 7.18 -4.21 -1.66
CA ILE A 164 7.19 -3.01 -0.81
C ILE A 164 8.56 -2.82 -0.15
N ILE A 165 9.07 -3.87 0.51
CA ILE A 165 10.38 -3.84 1.19
C ILE A 165 11.48 -3.52 0.17
N ALA A 166 11.55 -4.28 -0.93
CA ALA A 166 12.56 -4.12 -1.96
C ALA A 166 12.54 -2.71 -2.58
N PHE A 167 11.36 -2.14 -2.82
CA PHE A 167 11.23 -0.81 -3.40
C PHE A 167 11.57 0.30 -2.41
N TYR A 168 11.16 0.26 -1.14
CA TYR A 168 11.62 1.29 -0.19
C TYR A 168 13.13 1.23 0.05
N THR A 169 13.71 0.02 0.13
CA THR A 169 15.16 -0.16 0.25
C THR A 169 15.89 0.46 -0.96
N LYS A 170 15.49 0.10 -2.19
CA LYS A 170 16.07 0.67 -3.43
C LYS A 170 15.80 2.16 -3.59
N GLY A 171 14.66 2.64 -3.09
CA GLY A 171 14.29 4.05 -3.03
C GLY A 171 15.06 4.86 -1.99
N ARG A 172 15.76 4.19 -1.06
CA ARG A 172 16.39 4.78 0.14
C ARG A 172 15.40 5.55 1.02
N ALA A 173 14.14 5.12 1.05
CA ALA A 173 13.09 5.70 1.89
C ALA A 173 12.93 4.89 3.19
N LEU A 174 13.99 4.90 4.01
CA LEU A 174 14.09 4.08 5.23
C LEU A 174 13.04 4.43 6.29
N ASP A 175 12.59 5.69 6.33
CA ASP A 175 11.52 6.11 7.24
C ASP A 175 10.14 5.50 6.89
N ALA A 176 9.82 5.47 5.59
CA ALA A 176 8.62 4.81 5.08
C ALA A 176 8.71 3.29 5.28
N LEU A 177 9.89 2.70 5.09
CA LEU A 177 10.13 1.28 5.38
C LEU A 177 9.97 0.96 6.87
N ALA A 178 10.50 1.79 7.77
CA ALA A 178 10.33 1.61 9.20
C ALA A 178 8.85 1.67 9.60
N SER A 179 8.09 2.61 9.03
CA SER A 179 6.65 2.74 9.24
C SER A 179 5.88 1.52 8.69
N PHE A 180 6.32 0.94 7.58
CA PHE A 180 5.74 -0.29 7.05
C PHE A 180 5.98 -1.48 7.98
N TYR A 181 7.19 -1.64 8.53
CA TYR A 181 7.48 -2.68 9.51
C TYR A 181 6.70 -2.51 10.82
N ASP A 182 6.48 -1.27 11.26
CA ASP A 182 5.61 -0.96 12.41
C ASP A 182 4.16 -1.40 12.14
N ALA A 183 3.63 -1.12 10.94
CA ALA A 183 2.33 -1.61 10.53
C ALA A 183 2.28 -3.16 10.47
N CYS A 184 3.34 -3.83 10.01
CA CYS A 184 3.45 -5.29 10.08
C CYS A 184 3.38 -5.80 11.52
N ALA A 185 4.10 -5.17 12.46
CA ALA A 185 4.07 -5.54 13.87
C ALA A 185 2.68 -5.39 14.48
N GLN A 186 1.98 -4.29 14.18
CA GLN A 186 0.62 -4.05 14.65
C GLN A 186 -0.35 -5.12 14.15
N VAL A 187 -0.22 -5.55 12.89
CA VAL A 187 -1.03 -6.65 12.34
C VAL A 187 -0.77 -7.98 13.03
N GLU A 188 0.49 -8.30 13.30
CA GLU A 188 0.87 -9.52 14.05
C GLU A 188 0.28 -9.53 15.46
N ILE A 189 0.21 -8.36 16.12
CA ILE A 189 -0.43 -8.21 17.44
C ILE A 189 -1.95 -8.33 17.31
N ASP A 190 -2.56 -7.57 16.41
CA ASP A 190 -4.00 -7.39 16.36
C ASP A 190 -4.74 -8.62 15.83
N GLU A 191 -4.26 -9.18 14.72
CA GLU A 191 -4.96 -10.25 14.01
C GLU A 191 -4.50 -11.63 14.48
N TYR A 192 -3.21 -11.78 14.80
CA TYR A 192 -2.60 -13.09 15.04
C TYR A 192 -2.16 -13.32 16.50
N GLN A 193 -2.22 -12.31 17.37
CA GLN A 193 -1.69 -12.38 18.75
C GLN A 193 -0.24 -12.91 18.81
N ASN A 194 0.53 -12.69 17.73
CA ASN A 194 1.87 -13.20 17.54
C ASN A 194 2.91 -12.13 17.91
N TYR A 195 3.07 -11.96 19.21
CA TYR A 195 3.99 -11.01 19.80
C TYR A 195 5.47 -11.31 19.49
N ASP A 196 5.84 -12.57 19.23
CA ASP A 196 7.21 -12.94 18.83
C ASP A 196 7.54 -12.40 17.43
N LYS A 197 6.64 -12.57 16.45
CA LYS A 197 6.80 -11.97 15.11
C LYS A 197 6.75 -10.45 15.15
N ALA A 198 5.87 -9.87 15.98
CA ALA A 198 5.81 -8.42 16.17
C ALA A 198 7.14 -7.84 16.66
N ILE A 199 7.83 -8.50 17.61
CA ILE A 199 9.18 -8.09 18.03
C ILE A 199 10.16 -8.11 16.86
N GLY A 200 10.10 -9.14 15.99
CA GLY A 200 10.94 -9.24 14.80
C GLY A 200 10.74 -8.05 13.85
N ALA A 201 9.49 -7.75 13.51
CA ALA A 201 9.14 -6.61 12.66
C ALA A 201 9.55 -5.27 13.28
N LEU A 202 9.31 -5.05 14.58
CA LEU A 202 9.79 -3.84 15.29
C LEU A 202 11.32 -3.73 15.30
N GLY A 203 12.03 -4.86 15.33
CA GLY A 203 13.48 -4.92 15.18
C GLY A 203 13.95 -4.39 13.82
N GLU A 204 13.29 -4.79 12.74
CA GLU A 204 13.55 -4.26 11.40
C GLU A 204 13.18 -2.78 11.27
N ALA A 205 12.06 -2.35 11.88
CA ALA A 205 11.68 -0.95 11.97
C ALA A 205 12.77 -0.12 12.64
N PHE A 206 13.31 -0.60 13.77
CA PHE A 206 14.41 0.04 14.49
C PHE A 206 15.70 0.11 13.65
N LYS A 207 16.09 -0.99 12.99
CA LYS A 207 17.26 -1.04 12.08
C LYS A 207 17.11 -0.01 10.95
N CYS A 208 15.92 0.12 10.36
CA CYS A 208 15.65 1.07 9.29
C CYS A 208 15.69 2.51 9.80
N LEU A 209 14.99 2.80 10.90
CA LEU A 209 14.89 4.13 11.46
C LEU A 209 16.24 4.65 11.96
N SER A 210 17.07 3.80 12.57
CA SER A 210 18.42 4.20 13.04
C SER A 210 19.37 4.58 11.91
N LYS A 211 19.17 4.04 10.71
CA LYS A 211 19.94 4.36 9.49
C LYS A 211 19.32 5.48 8.65
N ALA A 212 18.06 5.84 8.92
CA ALA A 212 17.38 6.89 8.18
C ALA A 212 18.07 8.25 8.42
N LYS A 213 18.24 9.03 7.35
CA LYS A 213 18.64 10.44 7.48
C LYS A 213 17.38 11.25 7.79
N GLN A 214 17.25 11.68 9.04
CA GLN A 214 16.16 12.55 9.47
C GLN A 214 16.64 14.00 9.54
N ASP A 215 15.77 14.93 9.19
CA ASP A 215 16.03 16.36 9.30
C ASP A 215 16.07 16.81 10.77
N ASP A 216 15.36 16.10 11.66
CA ASP A 216 15.35 16.30 13.10
C ASP A 216 15.92 15.06 13.84
N PRO A 217 17.19 15.12 14.30
CA PRO A 217 17.81 14.04 15.06
C PRO A 217 17.14 13.75 16.40
N MET A 218 16.53 14.75 17.05
CA MET A 218 15.91 14.57 18.37
C MET A 218 14.61 13.78 18.22
N MET A 219 13.78 14.12 17.24
CA MET A 219 12.58 13.35 16.91
C MET A 219 12.92 11.90 16.53
N GLN A 220 14.04 11.68 15.84
CA GLN A 220 14.52 10.34 15.51
C GLN A 220 14.89 9.55 16.76
N GLU A 221 15.62 10.16 17.70
CA GLU A 221 16.01 9.53 18.96
C GLU A 221 14.79 9.17 19.81
N ASP A 222 13.82 10.08 19.95
CA ASP A 222 12.57 9.83 20.67
C ASP A 222 11.79 8.63 20.08
N ARG A 223 11.70 8.54 18.75
CA ARG A 223 11.04 7.41 18.07
C ARG A 223 11.80 6.09 18.28
N LEU A 224 13.13 6.13 18.28
CA LEU A 224 13.96 4.95 18.54
C LEU A 224 13.82 4.47 20.00
N GLU A 225 13.74 5.40 20.95
CA GLU A 225 13.46 5.08 22.35
C GLU A 225 12.07 4.49 22.54
N ALA A 226 11.05 5.06 21.90
CA ALA A 226 9.69 4.52 21.91
C ALA A 226 9.66 3.08 21.37
N LEU A 227 10.27 2.81 20.22
CA LEU A 227 10.37 1.44 19.66
C LEU A 227 11.09 0.47 20.62
N LYS A 228 12.19 0.90 21.24
CA LYS A 228 12.91 0.08 22.24
C LYS A 228 12.01 -0.23 23.44
N HIS A 229 11.29 0.75 23.93
CA HIS A 229 10.36 0.59 25.05
C HIS A 229 9.25 -0.41 24.70
N THR A 230 8.57 -0.21 23.57
CA THR A 230 7.54 -1.12 23.05
C THR A 230 8.05 -2.55 22.94
N MET A 231 9.21 -2.77 22.30
CA MET A 231 9.82 -4.10 22.20
C MET A 231 10.13 -4.72 23.57
N ALA A 232 10.61 -3.92 24.52
CA ALA A 232 10.92 -4.40 25.87
C ALA A 232 9.65 -4.83 26.63
N THR A 233 8.57 -4.07 26.51
CA THR A 233 7.27 -4.40 27.12
C THR A 233 6.64 -5.64 26.49
N ILE A 234 6.68 -5.77 25.16
CA ILE A 234 6.23 -7.00 24.48
C ILE A 234 7.05 -8.21 24.95
N LYS A 235 8.38 -8.08 25.06
CA LYS A 235 9.25 -9.15 25.55
C LYS A 235 8.87 -9.63 26.95
N LYS A 236 8.52 -8.72 27.87
CA LYS A 236 8.05 -9.10 29.21
C LYS A 236 6.78 -9.96 29.12
N PHE A 237 5.82 -9.60 28.27
CA PHE A 237 4.60 -10.39 28.09
C PHE A 237 4.87 -11.78 27.48
N VAL A 238 5.73 -11.85 26.45
CA VAL A 238 6.16 -13.13 25.86
C VAL A 238 6.87 -14.00 26.90
N MET A 239 7.75 -13.42 27.73
CA MET A 239 8.43 -14.13 28.81
C MET A 239 7.44 -14.67 29.85
N ALA A 240 6.45 -13.88 30.27
CA ALA A 240 5.40 -14.34 31.18
C ALA A 240 4.61 -15.52 30.58
N ARG A 241 4.26 -15.46 29.28
CA ARG A 241 3.60 -16.57 28.58
C ARG A 241 4.44 -17.85 28.55
N ARG A 242 5.76 -17.74 28.32
CA ARG A 242 6.67 -18.89 28.32
C ARG A 242 6.85 -19.47 29.72
N LEU A 243 7.01 -18.61 30.73
CA LEU A 243 7.16 -19.01 32.13
C LEU A 243 5.96 -19.79 32.66
N TYR A 244 4.78 -19.58 32.07
CA TYR A 244 3.54 -20.25 32.50
C TYR A 244 3.65 -21.78 32.57
N GLN A 245 4.44 -22.41 31.69
CA GLN A 245 4.61 -23.86 31.69
C GLN A 245 5.37 -24.37 32.93
N GLU A 246 6.23 -23.52 33.50
CA GLU A 246 7.08 -23.86 34.64
C GLU A 246 6.49 -23.34 35.96
N ASN A 247 5.99 -22.11 35.96
CA ASN A 247 5.44 -21.44 37.14
C ASN A 247 4.24 -20.54 36.79
N PRO A 248 3.02 -21.12 36.75
CA PRO A 248 1.79 -20.39 36.43
C PRO A 248 1.53 -19.19 37.34
N GLU A 249 1.76 -19.32 38.65
CA GLU A 249 1.47 -18.25 39.61
C GLU A 249 2.40 -17.05 39.42
N ASP A 250 3.68 -17.27 39.10
CA ASP A 250 4.61 -16.18 38.81
C ASP A 250 4.32 -15.53 37.46
N ALA A 251 3.97 -16.31 36.43
CA ALA A 251 3.54 -15.77 35.14
C ALA A 251 2.34 -14.82 35.29
N ILE A 252 1.37 -15.17 36.12
CA ILE A 252 0.18 -14.33 36.39
C ILE A 252 0.54 -13.07 37.15
N LYS A 253 1.46 -13.14 38.12
CA LYS A 253 1.97 -11.94 38.80
C LYS A 253 2.68 -11.00 37.83
N GLN A 254 3.48 -11.53 36.89
CA GLN A 254 4.13 -10.72 35.87
C GLN A 254 3.10 -10.03 34.96
N CYS A 255 2.01 -10.70 34.60
CA CYS A 255 0.90 -10.08 33.86
C CYS A 255 0.20 -8.97 34.66
N GLN A 256 0.02 -9.13 35.98
CA GLN A 256 -0.52 -8.07 36.84
C GLN A 256 0.38 -6.84 36.87
N VAL A 257 1.69 -7.04 37.02
CA VAL A 257 2.68 -5.95 36.97
C VAL A 257 2.67 -5.26 35.61
N LEU A 258 2.48 -6.01 34.51
CA LEU A 258 2.37 -5.42 33.17
C LEU A 258 1.14 -4.51 33.01
N LEU A 259 0.01 -4.86 33.63
CA LEU A 259 -1.19 -4.01 33.60
C LEU A 259 -0.99 -2.68 34.37
N GLU A 260 -0.01 -2.59 35.26
CA GLU A 260 0.35 -1.35 35.95
C GLU A 260 1.28 -0.44 35.11
N GLU A 261 1.84 -0.94 34.00
CA GLU A 261 2.67 -0.12 33.10
C GLU A 261 1.83 0.97 32.42
N LYS A 262 2.35 2.20 32.45
CA LYS A 262 1.74 3.33 31.76
C LYS A 262 1.73 3.04 30.27
N GLU A 263 0.59 3.29 29.61
CA GLU A 263 0.43 3.13 28.16
C GLU A 263 0.71 1.69 27.67
N ILE A 264 0.50 0.67 28.51
CA ILE A 264 0.66 -0.74 28.14
C ILE A 264 -0.03 -1.10 26.80
N ASP A 265 -1.19 -0.51 26.52
CA ASP A 265 -1.98 -0.76 25.31
C ASP A 265 -1.26 -0.35 24.00
N SER A 266 -0.25 0.53 24.07
CA SER A 266 0.57 0.87 22.91
C SER A 266 1.60 -0.21 22.54
N ALA A 267 1.77 -1.23 23.38
CA ALA A 267 2.74 -2.31 23.18
C ALA A 267 2.09 -3.70 23.22
N VAL A 268 1.22 -3.93 24.19
CA VAL A 268 0.51 -5.20 24.39
C VAL A 268 -0.96 -4.89 24.64
N ARG A 269 -1.85 -5.51 23.88
CA ARG A 269 -3.28 -5.27 24.03
C ARG A 269 -3.71 -5.68 25.42
N ILE A 270 -4.34 -4.76 26.14
CA ILE A 270 -4.83 -5.01 27.50
C ILE A 270 -5.75 -6.25 27.53
N GLY A 271 -6.57 -6.41 26.50
CA GLY A 271 -7.45 -7.56 26.34
C GLY A 271 -6.72 -8.90 26.25
N ASP A 272 -5.56 -8.99 25.61
CA ASP A 272 -4.79 -10.23 25.52
C ASP A 272 -4.17 -10.61 26.88
N ILE A 273 -3.74 -9.62 27.67
CA ILE A 273 -3.23 -9.84 29.02
C ILE A 273 -4.34 -10.37 29.93
N TYR A 274 -5.51 -9.71 29.92
CA TYR A 274 -6.68 -10.18 30.67
C TYR A 274 -7.15 -11.56 30.18
N GLY A 275 -7.16 -11.79 28.87
CA GLY A 275 -7.51 -13.09 28.27
C GLY A 275 -6.65 -14.20 28.84
N PHE A 276 -5.33 -14.02 28.85
CA PHE A 276 -4.39 -14.97 29.46
C PHE A 276 -4.68 -15.23 30.95
N MET A 277 -4.96 -14.18 31.73
CA MET A 277 -5.25 -14.33 33.16
C MET A 277 -6.61 -15.00 33.44
N ILE A 278 -7.65 -14.65 32.68
CA ILE A 278 -8.99 -15.21 32.81
C ILE A 278 -8.96 -16.71 32.53
N GLU A 279 -8.28 -17.12 31.46
CA GLU A 279 -8.11 -18.53 31.12
C GLU A 279 -7.35 -19.30 32.21
N HIS A 280 -6.30 -18.72 32.81
CA HIS A 280 -5.63 -19.32 33.96
C HIS A 280 -6.59 -19.54 35.15
N PHE A 281 -7.33 -18.51 35.57
CA PHE A 281 -8.25 -18.63 36.71
C PHE A 281 -9.40 -19.59 36.43
N ALA A 282 -9.89 -19.65 35.19
CA ALA A 282 -10.90 -20.63 34.78
C ALA A 282 -10.33 -22.06 34.80
N SER A 283 -9.13 -22.28 34.27
CA SER A 283 -8.49 -23.61 34.26
C SER A 283 -8.19 -24.15 35.66
N THR A 284 -7.94 -23.25 36.62
CA THR A 284 -7.75 -23.58 38.04
C THR A 284 -9.06 -23.60 38.85
N GLN A 285 -10.21 -23.49 38.18
CA GLN A 285 -11.56 -23.47 38.78
C GLN A 285 -11.78 -22.33 39.80
N ARG A 286 -10.98 -21.26 39.72
CA ARG A 286 -11.12 -20.04 40.52
C ARG A 286 -12.11 -19.09 39.86
N TRP A 287 -13.35 -19.57 39.67
CA TRP A 287 -14.40 -18.91 38.88
C TRP A 287 -14.69 -17.47 39.29
N LYS A 288 -14.68 -17.18 40.61
CA LYS A 288 -14.91 -15.81 41.12
C LYS A 288 -13.81 -14.85 40.69
N ALA A 289 -12.55 -15.29 40.67
CA ALA A 289 -11.42 -14.48 40.24
C ALA A 289 -11.47 -14.26 38.73
N ALA A 290 -11.73 -15.32 37.95
CA ALA A 290 -11.89 -15.23 36.50
C ALA A 290 -12.98 -14.21 36.12
N HIS A 291 -14.15 -14.27 36.76
CA HIS A 291 -15.25 -13.33 36.53
C HIS A 291 -14.92 -11.90 36.99
N ALA A 292 -14.14 -11.71 38.06
CA ALA A 292 -13.70 -10.38 38.46
C ALA A 292 -12.83 -9.74 37.36
N HIS A 293 -11.88 -10.49 36.79
CA HIS A 293 -11.03 -10.01 35.71
C HIS A 293 -11.80 -9.77 34.40
N MET A 294 -12.85 -10.55 34.11
CA MET A 294 -13.76 -10.24 33.00
C MET A 294 -14.43 -8.88 33.17
N LYS A 295 -14.86 -8.54 34.40
CA LYS A 295 -15.47 -7.25 34.70
C LYS A 295 -14.48 -6.10 34.61
N GLU A 296 -13.24 -6.31 35.07
CA GLU A 296 -12.16 -5.34 34.92
C GLU A 296 -11.88 -5.08 33.43
N LEU A 297 -11.75 -6.13 32.62
CA LEU A 297 -11.59 -6.00 31.17
C LEU A 297 -12.73 -5.18 30.53
N GLN A 298 -13.99 -5.46 30.90
CA GLN A 298 -15.15 -4.69 30.42
C GLN A 298 -15.15 -3.23 30.91
N SER A 299 -14.57 -2.96 32.08
CA SER A 299 -14.42 -1.60 32.60
C SER A 299 -13.34 -0.83 31.84
N HIS A 300 -12.24 -1.48 31.48
CA HIS A 300 -11.17 -0.88 30.68
C HIS A 300 -11.58 -0.67 29.22
N LEU A 301 -12.38 -1.59 28.66
CA LEU A 301 -12.84 -1.58 27.28
C LEU A 301 -14.38 -1.68 27.21
N PRO A 302 -15.10 -0.57 27.45
CA PRO A 302 -16.57 -0.57 27.44
C PRO A 302 -17.14 -0.94 26.06
N GLY A 303 -18.12 -1.84 26.03
CA GLY A 303 -18.80 -2.25 24.79
C GLY A 303 -18.05 -3.29 23.96
N ILE A 304 -16.94 -3.83 24.48
CA ILE A 304 -16.16 -4.83 23.77
C ILE A 304 -16.82 -6.22 23.78
N HIS A 305 -16.65 -6.95 22.68
CA HIS A 305 -17.07 -8.34 22.62
C HIS A 305 -16.00 -9.24 23.26
N LEU A 306 -16.30 -9.82 24.44
CA LEU A 306 -15.33 -10.65 25.18
C LEU A 306 -14.78 -11.83 24.37
N GLY A 307 -15.56 -12.36 23.42
CA GLY A 307 -15.14 -13.47 22.55
C GLY A 307 -13.91 -13.14 21.69
N TYR A 308 -13.60 -11.86 21.50
CA TYR A 308 -12.40 -11.41 20.78
C TYR A 308 -11.10 -11.66 21.57
N TYR A 309 -11.15 -11.66 22.91
CA TYR A 309 -9.98 -11.86 23.78
C TYR A 309 -10.03 -13.13 24.62
N VAL A 310 -11.21 -13.65 24.92
CA VAL A 310 -11.41 -14.81 25.80
C VAL A 310 -12.14 -15.89 25.02
N ASN A 311 -11.74 -17.16 25.20
CA ASN A 311 -12.44 -18.26 24.55
C ASN A 311 -13.91 -18.30 25.02
N VAL A 312 -14.84 -18.37 24.07
CA VAL A 312 -16.29 -18.41 24.37
C VAL A 312 -16.63 -19.55 25.33
N ASN A 313 -15.97 -20.71 25.19
CA ASN A 313 -16.18 -21.84 26.10
C ASN A 313 -15.76 -21.51 27.54
N THR A 314 -14.70 -20.73 27.71
CA THR A 314 -14.23 -20.27 29.01
C THR A 314 -15.22 -19.27 29.63
N VAL A 315 -15.74 -18.35 28.82
CA VAL A 315 -16.82 -17.44 29.23
C VAL A 315 -18.06 -18.22 29.68
N GLU A 316 -18.49 -19.21 28.90
CA GLU A 316 -19.63 -20.08 29.22
C GLU A 316 -19.42 -20.84 30.54
N ALA A 317 -18.23 -21.40 30.73
CA ALA A 317 -17.86 -22.14 31.95
C ALA A 317 -17.93 -21.24 33.20
N ILE A 318 -17.41 -20.02 33.11
CA ILE A 318 -17.44 -19.05 34.22
C ILE A 318 -18.88 -18.67 34.58
N HIS A 319 -19.71 -18.32 33.60
CA HIS A 319 -21.11 -17.94 33.85
C HIS A 319 -21.92 -19.10 34.43
N THR A 320 -21.72 -20.31 33.90
CA THR A 320 -22.40 -21.52 34.37
C THR A 320 -22.02 -21.86 35.81
N ALA A 321 -20.71 -21.85 36.12
CA ALA A 321 -20.21 -22.15 37.46
C ALA A 321 -20.70 -21.15 38.53
N LEU A 322 -20.92 -19.89 38.14
CA LEU A 322 -21.41 -18.84 39.04
C LEU A 322 -22.94 -18.63 39.01
N SER A 323 -23.68 -19.42 38.22
CA SER A 323 -25.13 -19.26 38.02
C SER A 323 -25.52 -17.85 37.58
N LEU A 324 -24.72 -17.24 36.71
CA LEU A 324 -24.95 -15.90 36.18
C LEU A 324 -25.68 -15.96 34.83
N PRO A 325 -26.57 -15.00 34.54
CA PRO A 325 -27.20 -14.92 33.22
C PRO A 325 -26.12 -14.67 32.16
N MET A 326 -26.24 -15.35 31.02
CA MET A 326 -25.34 -15.18 29.88
C MET A 326 -26.04 -14.43 28.76
N ASP A 327 -25.36 -13.46 28.17
CA ASP A 327 -25.89 -12.72 27.03
C ASP A 327 -25.92 -13.64 25.80
N LYS A 328 -27.03 -13.64 25.06
CA LYS A 328 -27.24 -14.57 23.93
C LYS A 328 -26.34 -14.25 22.73
N ASN A 329 -25.76 -13.05 22.69
CA ASN A 329 -24.86 -12.61 21.62
C ASN A 329 -23.51 -13.36 21.61
N PHE A 330 -23.12 -14.03 22.70
CA PHE A 330 -21.88 -14.82 22.74
C PHE A 330 -21.92 -16.10 21.90
N LYS A 331 -23.11 -16.59 21.51
CA LYS A 331 -23.28 -17.92 20.89
C LYS A 331 -23.07 -17.97 19.37
N ASN A 332 -22.91 -16.83 18.71
CA ASN A 332 -22.97 -16.76 17.25
C ASN A 332 -21.63 -16.51 16.56
N ASP A 333 -20.53 -16.43 17.31
CA ASP A 333 -19.24 -16.02 16.77
C ASP A 333 -18.20 -17.15 16.78
N ASN A 334 -17.63 -17.37 15.60
CA ASN A 334 -16.41 -18.14 15.39
C ASN A 334 -15.18 -17.32 15.90
N SER A 335 -15.24 -16.80 17.12
CA SER A 335 -14.25 -15.84 17.62
C SER A 335 -12.98 -16.53 18.14
N ASN A 336 -11.83 -16.11 17.63
CA ASN A 336 -10.49 -16.56 18.02
C ASN A 336 -10.02 -15.90 19.33
N GLY A 337 -10.78 -16.09 20.41
CA GLY A 337 -10.34 -15.68 21.75
C GLY A 337 -9.04 -16.36 22.17
N PHE A 338 -8.34 -15.80 23.15
CA PHE A 338 -7.04 -16.25 23.61
C PHE A 338 -7.06 -17.75 23.99
N ARG A 339 -6.08 -18.53 23.51
CA ARG A 339 -5.92 -19.95 23.81
C ARG A 339 -4.58 -20.23 24.47
N LEU A 340 -4.58 -20.87 25.64
CA LEU A 340 -3.35 -21.43 26.21
C LEU A 340 -2.85 -22.58 25.32
N GLY A 341 -1.74 -22.35 24.61
CA GLY A 341 -1.05 -23.35 23.80
C GLY A 341 -1.33 -23.35 22.31
N GLY A 342 -2.00 -22.32 21.76
CA GLY A 342 -2.41 -22.28 20.34
C GLY A 342 -1.53 -21.49 19.37
N GLY A 343 -0.33 -21.03 19.77
CA GLY A 343 0.44 -20.04 19.00
C GLY A 343 1.33 -20.55 17.87
N ASP A 344 1.58 -21.86 17.78
CA ASP A 344 2.75 -22.35 17.03
C ASP A 344 2.43 -23.06 15.70
N ASN A 345 1.15 -23.19 15.29
CA ASN A 345 0.86 -24.10 14.17
C ASN A 345 -0.34 -23.76 13.27
N GLU A 346 -0.54 -22.48 12.93
CA GLU A 346 -1.40 -22.12 11.80
C GLU A 346 -0.60 -21.37 10.73
N GLY A 347 -0.16 -22.15 9.73
CA GLY A 347 0.32 -21.78 8.39
C GLY A 347 1.27 -20.60 8.28
N GLU A 348 2.57 -20.86 8.08
CA GLU A 348 3.60 -19.85 7.79
C GLU A 348 3.16 -18.85 6.70
N PRO A 349 2.82 -17.60 7.05
CA PRO A 349 2.83 -16.51 6.10
C PRO A 349 4.26 -15.96 6.11
N GLY A 350 4.95 -16.11 4.99
CA GLY A 350 6.21 -15.45 4.61
C GLY A 350 7.20 -15.15 5.73
N GLU A 351 8.23 -15.98 5.88
CA GLU A 351 9.42 -15.64 6.65
C GLU A 351 9.96 -14.27 6.19
N PHE A 352 10.12 -13.33 7.14
CA PHE A 352 10.69 -12.02 6.86
C PHE A 352 12.14 -12.23 6.41
N VAL A 353 12.41 -11.98 5.13
CA VAL A 353 13.77 -12.04 4.60
C VAL A 353 14.54 -10.85 5.14
N GLU A 354 15.54 -11.09 6.00
CA GLU A 354 16.54 -10.09 6.37
C GLU A 354 17.32 -9.69 5.10
N GLU A 355 16.84 -8.69 4.35
CA GLU A 355 17.64 -8.06 3.30
C GLU A 355 18.68 -7.16 3.97
N GLU A 356 19.95 -7.58 3.93
CA GLU A 356 21.07 -6.69 4.27
C GLU A 356 20.98 -5.44 3.39
N VAL A 357 20.83 -4.28 4.04
CA VAL A 357 20.91 -2.98 3.38
C VAL A 357 22.33 -2.82 2.86
N ILE A 358 22.59 -3.23 1.62
CA ILE A 358 23.89 -3.11 0.97
C ILE A 358 24.25 -1.63 0.88
N GLU A 359 25.31 -1.23 1.57
CA GLU A 359 25.96 0.05 1.32
C GLU A 359 26.59 -0.01 -0.08
N ASP A 360 25.95 0.63 -1.07
CA ASP A 360 26.64 0.96 -2.31
C ASP A 360 27.77 1.94 -1.98
N MET A 361 28.93 1.40 -1.62
CA MET A 361 30.21 2.10 -1.61
C MET A 361 30.53 2.43 -3.07
N TYR A 362 30.00 3.56 -3.55
CA TYR A 362 30.54 4.22 -4.72
C TYR A 362 31.95 4.72 -4.35
N ASN A 363 32.94 3.85 -4.49
CA ASN A 363 34.33 4.27 -4.62
C ASN A 363 34.43 5.05 -5.93
N GLY A 364 34.42 6.38 -5.82
CA GLY A 364 34.87 7.27 -6.87
C GLY A 364 36.36 7.02 -7.11
N GLY A 365 36.66 6.24 -8.14
CA GLY A 365 37.97 6.20 -8.76
C GLY A 365 38.11 7.40 -9.68
N VAL A 366 39.14 8.20 -9.40
CA VAL A 366 39.64 9.36 -10.18
C VAL A 366 39.99 8.96 -11.61
#